data_AF-A0A1B6AUV4-F1
#
_entry.id   AF-A0A1B6AUV4-F1
#
_cell.length_a   1.000
_cell.length_b   1.000
_cell.length_c   1.000
_cell.angle_alpha   90.00
_cell.angle_beta   90.00
_cell.angle_gamma   90.00
#
_symmetry.space_group_name_H-M   'P 1'
#
loop_
_entity.id
_entity.type
_entity.pdbx_description
1 polymer ?
#
loop_
_entity_poly.entity_id
_entity_poly.type
_entity_poly.pdbx_seq_one_letter_code
_entity_poly.pdbx_strand_id
1 'polypeptide(L)' 'MTSISPGGSDPAPRPKRSTFSPEYKLRIMAEYEVVPKNEKGAVLHRERLYHSHVKE' A
#
# COMPACT_ATOMS: atom_id res chain seq x y z
N MET A 1 -22.86 -1.14 46.16
CA MET A 1 -23.10 -1.56 44.77
C MET A 1 -22.87 -0.35 43.88
N THR A 2 -21.73 -0.28 43.19
CA THR A 2 -21.44 0.84 42.29
C THR A 2 -20.85 0.27 41.01
N SER A 3 -21.70 0.15 39.99
CA SER A 3 -21.38 -0.35 38.66
C SER A 3 -20.80 0.80 37.82
N ILE A 4 -19.53 0.70 37.45
CA ILE A 4 -18.89 1.60 36.47
C ILE A 4 -19.26 1.07 35.08
N SER A 5 -20.08 1.80 34.33
CA SER A 5 -20.29 1.54 32.90
C SER A 5 -19.20 2.27 32.10
N PRO A 6 -18.37 1.59 31.28
CA PRO A 6 -17.47 2.29 30.40
C PRO A 6 -18.28 2.76 29.20
N GLY A 7 -18.56 4.06 29.16
CA GLY A 7 -19.05 4.72 27.95
C GLY A 7 -18.04 4.51 26.83
N GLY A 8 -18.45 3.73 25.83
CA GLY A 8 -17.62 3.39 24.67
C GLY A 8 -17.34 4.62 23.82
N SER A 9 -16.13 5.14 23.93
CA SER A 9 -15.52 5.89 22.84
C SER A 9 -15.10 4.87 21.78
N ASP A 10 -15.77 4.84 20.64
CA ASP A 10 -15.31 4.08 19.48
C ASP A 10 -13.95 4.68 19.05
N PRO A 11 -12.82 3.98 19.26
CA PRO A 11 -11.54 4.54 18.87
C PRO A 11 -11.51 4.64 17.35
N ALA A 12 -11.19 5.84 16.84
CA ALA A 12 -11.11 6.10 15.41
C ALA A 12 -10.36 4.97 14.67
N PRO A 13 -10.84 4.55 13.48
CA PRO A 13 -10.32 3.39 12.80
C PRO A 13 -8.81 3.51 12.59
N ARG A 14 -8.09 2.47 13.02
CA ARG A 14 -6.63 2.42 12.89
C ARG A 14 -6.21 2.56 11.42
N PRO A 15 -5.10 3.27 11.13
CA PRO A 15 -4.56 3.37 9.78
C PRO A 15 -4.35 1.97 9.19
N LYS A 16 -5.08 1.65 8.13
CA LYS A 16 -4.95 0.37 7.43
C LYS A 16 -3.83 0.48 6.41
N ARG A 17 -2.80 -0.35 6.58
CA ARG A 17 -1.73 -0.47 5.57
C ARG A 17 -2.34 -1.03 4.29
N SER A 18 -2.05 -0.40 3.15
CA SER A 18 -2.40 -0.95 1.84
C SER A 18 -1.53 -2.17 1.56
N THR A 19 -2.16 -3.30 1.26
CA THR A 19 -1.47 -4.53 0.81
C THR A 19 -1.63 -4.67 -0.70
N PHE A 20 -0.52 -4.83 -1.41
CA PHE A 20 -0.53 -5.08 -2.84
C PHE A 20 -0.57 -6.58 -3.10
N SER A 21 -1.50 -7.03 -3.95
CA SER A 21 -1.52 -8.45 -4.35
C SER A 21 -0.32 -8.79 -5.22
N PRO A 22 0.12 -10.06 -5.24
CA PRO A 22 1.17 -10.52 -6.15
C PRO A 22 0.86 -10.24 -7.63
N GLU A 23 -0.40 -10.42 -8.08
CA GLU A 23 -0.73 -10.18 -9.50
C GLU A 23 -0.61 -8.69 -9.87
N TYR A 24 -0.98 -7.81 -8.94
CA TYR A 24 -0.84 -6.37 -9.14
C TYR A 24 0.64 -5.99 -9.26
N LYS A 25 1.50 -6.53 -8.39
CA LYS A 25 2.95 -6.30 -8.49
C LYS A 25 3.53 -6.80 -9.81
N LEU A 26 3.10 -7.97 -10.28
CA LEU A 26 3.56 -8.55 -11.57
C LEU A 26 3.17 -7.69 -12.77
N ARG A 27 1.95 -7.14 -12.79
CA ARG A 27 1.51 -6.22 -13.85
C ARG A 27 2.39 -4.97 -13.90
N ILE A 28 2.68 -4.40 -12.74
CA ILE A 28 3.55 -3.21 -12.61
C ILE A 28 4.97 -3.53 -13.06
N MET A 29 5.49 -4.72 -12.72
CA MET A 29 6.83 -5.17 -13.10
C MET A 29 6.95 -5.34 -14.63
N ALA A 30 5.94 -5.92 -15.28
CA ALA A 30 5.91 -6.03 -16.73
C ALA A 30 5.91 -4.65 -17.43
N GLU A 31 5.12 -3.71 -16.93
CA GLU A 31 5.11 -2.34 -17.43
C GLU A 31 6.46 -1.64 -17.19
N TYR A 32 7.05 -1.82 -16.01
CA TYR A 32 8.36 -1.30 -15.66
C TYR A 32 9.48 -1.82 -16.56
N GLU A 33 9.43 -3.09 -16.99
CA GLU A 33 10.45 -3.67 -17.88
C GLU A 33 10.42 -3.06 -19.29
N VAL A 34 9.23 -2.83 -19.83
CA VAL A 34 9.02 -2.30 -21.19
C VAL A 34 9.34 -0.81 -21.29
N VAL A 35 9.17 -0.06 -20.19
CA VAL A 35 9.39 1.40 -20.17
C VAL A 35 10.89 1.75 -20.21
N PRO A 36 11.28 2.77 -21.01
CA PRO A 36 12.66 3.24 -21.09
C PRO A 36 13.15 3.75 -19.72
N LYS A 37 14.46 3.58 -19.44
CA LYS A 37 15.05 3.77 -18.10
C LYS A 37 14.77 5.13 -17.45
N ASN A 38 14.57 6.17 -18.24
CA ASN A 38 14.24 7.53 -17.81
C ASN A 38 12.81 7.68 -17.27
N GLU A 39 11.88 6.79 -17.64
CA GLU A 39 10.45 6.89 -17.29
C GLU A 39 10.00 5.81 -16.30
N LYS A 40 10.86 4.85 -15.99
CA LYS A 40 10.63 3.78 -15.01
C LYS A 40 10.15 4.28 -13.65
N GLY A 41 10.64 5.43 -13.19
CA GLY A 41 10.20 6.06 -11.94
C GLY A 41 8.76 6.57 -12.01
N ALA A 42 8.33 7.11 -13.14
CA ALA A 42 6.98 7.65 -13.31
C ALA A 42 5.89 6.57 -13.16
N VAL A 43 6.15 5.37 -13.66
CA VAL A 43 5.29 4.19 -13.49
C VAL A 43 5.12 3.84 -12.00
N LEU A 44 6.23 3.81 -11.25
CA LEU A 44 6.20 3.48 -9.82
C LEU A 44 5.51 4.58 -8.99
N HIS A 45 5.76 5.85 -9.28
CA HIS A 45 5.16 6.99 -8.57
C HIS A 45 3.65 7.09 -8.79
N ARG A 46 3.15 6.77 -10.00
CA ARG A 46 1.71 6.72 -10.31
C ARG A 46 0.97 5.72 -9.41
N GLU A 47 1.64 4.61 -9.12
CA GLU A 47 1.06 3.47 -8.42
C GLU A 47 1.47 3.46 -6.92
N ARG A 48 2.12 4.54 -6.45
CA ARG A 48 2.69 4.68 -5.10
C ARG A 48 3.61 3.51 -4.70
N LEU A 49 4.17 2.81 -5.67
CA LEU A 49 5.20 1.81 -5.44
C LEU A 49 6.57 2.49 -5.38
N TYR A 50 7.45 1.90 -4.58
CA TYR A 50 8.86 2.28 -4.54
C TYR A 50 9.71 1.09 -4.97
N HIS A 51 10.96 1.35 -5.34
CA HIS A 51 11.90 0.29 -5.76
C HIS A 51 12.03 -0.85 -4.72
N SER A 52 11.80 -0.55 -3.43
CA SER A 52 11.75 -1.54 -2.34
C SER A 52 10.60 -2.54 -2.44
N HIS A 53 9.50 -2.21 -3.13
CA HIS A 53 8.31 -3.06 -3.24
C HIS A 53 8.41 -4.07 -4.39
N VAL A 54 9.34 -3.85 -5.31
CA VAL A 54 9.62 -4.73 -6.46
C VAL A 54 10.69 -5.77 -6.10
N LYS A 55 11.40 -5.58 -4.99
CA LYS A 55 12.35 -6.54 -4.41
C LYS A 55 11.65 -7.34 -3.29
N GLU A 56 10.85 -8.33 -3.66
CA GLU A 56 10.32 -9.34 -2.73
C GLU A 56 10.20 -10.69 -3.43
#